data_AF-A0A8T7J050-F1
#
_entry.id   AF-A0A8T7J050-F1
#
_cell.length_a   1.000
_cell.length_b   1.000
_cell.length_c   1.000
_cell.angle_alpha   90.00
_cell.angle_beta   90.00
_cell.angle_gamma   90.00
#
_symmetry.space_group_name_H-M   'P 1'
#
loop_
_entity.id
_entity.type
_entity.pdbx_description
1 polymer ?
#
loop_
_entity_poly.entity_id
_entity_poly.type
_entity_poly.pdbx_seq_one_letter_code
_entity_poly.pdbx_strand_id
1 'polypeptide(L)'
;MLKSSRKLNSTRLSAAGVAAIVVLTVAGCQPTSTDGQNNSQTQTVAKQNAAAHWLTADTFLLNTVNGIEKAELVIQQYGEEPSVITLESVDTPTTLSAKFPHLSQFSAYRLPIEIDVKQALKGNIKLRQYKAGTLLIDSQVQTYGVLDAVYTEGANDADEVNDYGATVTESAVRFKVWSPTATKVEVLLFDKNKSPIDNFEMSENPATGAWSLTTTKVGAFDYYQYKIEVFHPTTGNFETVITTDPYSLSLSTDSKYSQIIDLNDSKTFPEDWLSHKVPTVDAPEDLILYETHIRDFSAADTALSNEEFRGKYKAFSETDSHGMKHLLKLRDAGLNTVHLLPTYDLSTIDENQGAAIDINDKVAKACESFDLSYCSNQLLTQKTIKELLQSFDPATREAGDLMEVIRNKDNYNWGYDPYHYTVPEGSYAVNPEGEARIIEFREMVTSLHNQGFRVIMDVVYNHTFASGLSEKSVLDKVVPNYYHRYHPITGAMERSTCCDNSATEHKMMEKLMVDSLVVWARDYKIDGFRFD
;
A
#
# COMPACT_ATOMS: atom_id res chain seq x y z
N MET A 1 -39.94 60.23 -1.54
CA MET A 1 -39.18 61.50 -1.67
C MET A 1 -37.72 61.16 -1.94
N LEU A 2 -37.18 61.68 -3.05
CA LEU A 2 -35.75 61.92 -3.38
C LEU A 2 -34.79 60.72 -3.24
N LYS A 3 -34.39 60.00 -4.31
CA LYS A 3 -33.57 60.40 -5.47
C LYS A 3 -32.43 61.38 -5.11
N SER A 4 -31.20 60.88 -5.11
CA SER A 4 -30.01 61.67 -5.44
C SER A 4 -29.04 60.81 -6.24
N SER A 5 -29.03 61.07 -7.54
CA SER A 5 -28.00 60.71 -8.51
C SER A 5 -26.85 61.72 -8.42
N ARG A 6 -25.59 61.27 -8.49
CA ARG A 6 -24.52 62.05 -9.11
C ARG A 6 -23.73 61.18 -10.08
N LYS A 7 -23.69 61.67 -11.32
CA LYS A 7 -22.95 61.16 -12.47
C LYS A 7 -21.54 61.77 -12.47
N LEU A 8 -20.58 60.91 -12.86
CA LEU A 8 -19.39 61.13 -13.70
C LEU A 8 -18.36 62.20 -13.30
N ASN A 9 -17.10 61.77 -13.16
CA ASN A 9 -16.09 62.18 -14.15
C ASN A 9 -14.97 61.15 -14.27
N SER A 10 -14.67 60.86 -15.54
CA SER A 10 -13.57 60.04 -16.02
C SER A 10 -12.25 60.80 -15.97
N THR A 11 -11.23 60.19 -15.38
CA THR A 11 -9.85 60.49 -15.75
C THR A 11 -9.10 59.18 -15.84
N ARG A 12 -8.73 58.83 -17.08
CA ARG A 12 -7.80 57.74 -17.40
C ARG A 12 -6.45 58.08 -16.78
N LEU A 13 -5.92 57.19 -15.95
CA LEU A 13 -4.48 56.94 -15.90
C LEU A 13 -4.26 55.45 -16.12
N SER A 14 -3.63 55.14 -17.24
CA SER A 14 -3.10 53.85 -17.61
C SER A 14 -1.90 53.52 -16.71
N ALA A 15 -2.04 52.49 -15.89
CA ALA A 15 -0.91 51.75 -15.34
C ALA A 15 -1.11 50.28 -15.71
N ALA A 16 -0.31 49.81 -16.65
CA ALA A 16 -0.24 48.41 -17.04
C ALA A 16 0.39 47.63 -15.89
N GLY A 17 -0.45 47.03 -15.04
CA GLY A 17 -0.06 45.98 -14.10
C GLY A 17 -0.60 44.67 -14.62
N VAL A 18 0.28 43.82 -15.16
CA VAL A 18 -0.04 42.45 -15.54
C VAL A 18 -0.28 41.67 -14.24
N ALA A 19 -1.54 41.54 -13.85
CA ALA A 19 -1.95 40.58 -12.84
C ALA A 19 -1.99 39.20 -13.50
N ALA A 20 -0.92 38.43 -13.36
CA ALA A 20 -0.93 37.01 -13.64
C ALA A 20 -1.74 36.32 -12.54
N ILE A 21 -3.03 36.13 -12.79
CA ILE A 21 -3.86 35.21 -12.00
C ILE A 21 -3.41 33.81 -12.40
N VAL A 22 -2.52 33.21 -11.60
CA VAL A 22 -2.24 31.77 -11.67
C VAL A 22 -3.43 31.07 -11.02
N VAL A 23 -4.41 30.68 -11.84
CA VAL A 23 -5.38 29.67 -11.46
C VAL A 23 -4.63 28.33 -11.50
N LEU A 24 -4.16 27.86 -10.35
CA LEU A 24 -3.77 26.46 -10.18
C LEU A 24 -5.05 25.64 -10.31
N THR A 25 -5.23 25.08 -11.50
CA THR A 25 -6.24 24.07 -11.78
C THR A 25 -5.93 22.85 -10.93
N VAL A 26 -6.86 22.51 -10.03
CA VAL A 26 -7.00 21.15 -9.49
C VAL A 26 -7.04 20.21 -10.70
N ALA A 27 -6.03 19.36 -10.85
CA ALA A 27 -6.00 18.33 -11.88
C ALA A 27 -7.00 17.23 -11.51
N GLY A 28 -8.29 17.54 -11.70
CA GLY A 28 -9.33 16.54 -11.84
C GLY A 28 -9.17 15.89 -13.20
N CYS A 29 -8.88 14.59 -13.23
CA CYS A 29 -8.95 13.79 -14.44
C CYS A 29 -10.39 13.77 -14.96
N GLN A 30 -10.68 14.53 -16.02
CA GLN A 30 -11.80 14.25 -16.92
C GLN A 30 -11.25 14.06 -18.34
N PRO A 31 -11.70 13.02 -19.06
CA PRO A 31 -11.24 12.78 -20.42
C PRO A 31 -11.89 13.76 -21.39
N THR A 32 -11.08 14.40 -22.23
CA THR A 32 -11.51 15.20 -23.37
C THR A 32 -11.98 14.29 -24.50
N SER A 33 -13.28 14.33 -24.84
CA SER A 33 -13.82 13.72 -26.05
C SER A 33 -13.70 14.69 -27.23
N THR A 34 -12.97 14.29 -28.27
CA THR A 34 -12.99 14.94 -29.58
C THR A 34 -13.81 14.10 -30.55
N ASP A 35 -15.00 14.58 -30.90
CA ASP A 35 -15.83 14.03 -31.97
C ASP A 35 -15.21 14.41 -33.34
N GLY A 36 -14.62 13.42 -33.99
CA GLY A 36 -14.26 13.47 -35.41
C GLY A 36 -15.14 12.50 -36.19
N GLN A 37 -16.11 13.01 -36.94
CA GLN A 37 -16.88 12.21 -37.89
C GLN A 37 -15.97 11.68 -39.00
N ASN A 38 -15.84 10.36 -39.10
CA ASN A 38 -15.38 9.70 -40.32
C ASN A 38 -16.25 8.47 -40.58
N ASN A 39 -16.97 8.51 -41.71
CA ASN A 39 -17.69 7.38 -42.28
C ASN A 39 -16.69 6.27 -42.67
N SER A 40 -16.76 5.13 -41.98
CA SER A 40 -16.17 3.88 -42.43
C SER A 40 -17.07 2.72 -42.00
N GLN A 41 -17.15 1.71 -42.86
CA GLN A 41 -18.00 0.53 -42.73
C GLN A 41 -17.90 -0.09 -41.32
N THR A 42 -19.03 -0.20 -40.63
CA THR A 42 -19.13 -0.78 -39.28
C THR A 42 -18.77 -2.27 -39.29
N GLN A 43 -17.49 -2.58 -39.11
CA GLN A 43 -17.11 -3.79 -38.40
C GLN A 43 -17.55 -3.58 -36.95
N THR A 44 -18.51 -4.38 -36.48
CA THR A 44 -18.87 -4.42 -35.06
C THR A 44 -17.67 -4.95 -34.28
N VAL A 45 -16.87 -4.04 -33.73
CA VAL A 45 -15.81 -4.36 -32.79
C VAL A 45 -16.46 -4.84 -31.50
N ALA A 46 -16.04 -6.02 -31.02
CA ALA A 46 -16.54 -6.58 -29.77
C ALA A 46 -16.28 -5.63 -28.60
N LYS A 47 -17.26 -5.47 -27.71
CA LYS A 47 -17.11 -4.64 -26.51
C LYS A 47 -16.12 -5.33 -25.57
N GLN A 48 -15.06 -4.61 -25.21
CA GLN A 48 -14.09 -5.03 -24.21
C GLN A 48 -14.54 -4.57 -22.82
N ASN A 49 -14.45 -5.44 -21.81
CA ASN A 49 -14.71 -5.13 -20.41
C ASN A 49 -14.05 -6.18 -19.49
N ALA A 50 -14.40 -6.19 -18.19
CA ALA A 50 -13.98 -7.22 -17.23
C ALA A 50 -15.20 -7.67 -16.40
N ALA A 51 -16.31 -7.92 -17.09
CA ALA A 51 -17.62 -8.20 -16.48
C ALA A 51 -17.92 -9.71 -16.39
N ALA A 52 -16.88 -10.53 -16.39
CA ALA A 52 -16.94 -11.96 -16.23
C ALA A 52 -16.19 -12.34 -14.95
N HIS A 53 -16.82 -13.17 -14.12
CA HIS A 53 -16.30 -13.56 -12.80
C HIS A 53 -16.20 -15.07 -12.74
N TRP A 54 -15.02 -15.61 -12.48
CA TRP A 54 -14.81 -17.04 -12.24
C TRP A 54 -14.80 -17.27 -10.73
N LEU A 55 -15.81 -17.96 -10.21
CA LEU A 55 -16.13 -17.95 -8.77
C LEU A 55 -15.94 -19.31 -8.07
N THR A 56 -15.99 -20.41 -8.81
CA THR A 56 -15.72 -21.77 -8.31
C THR A 56 -14.93 -22.53 -9.37
N ALA A 57 -14.53 -23.78 -9.09
CA ALA A 57 -13.79 -24.60 -10.05
C ALA A 57 -14.47 -24.71 -11.43
N ASP A 58 -15.80 -24.69 -11.50
CA ASP A 58 -16.56 -24.91 -12.72
C ASP A 58 -17.53 -23.79 -13.10
N THR A 59 -17.80 -22.81 -12.24
CA THR A 59 -18.89 -21.84 -12.42
C THR A 59 -18.40 -20.40 -12.64
N PHE A 60 -19.02 -19.74 -13.62
CA PHE A 60 -18.79 -18.34 -13.98
C PHE A 60 -20.08 -17.54 -13.89
N LEU A 61 -19.98 -16.26 -13.51
CA LEU A 61 -21.06 -15.29 -13.63
C LEU A 61 -20.71 -14.25 -14.68
N LEU A 62 -21.58 -14.11 -15.68
CA LEU A 62 -21.39 -13.19 -16.81
C LEU A 62 -22.44 -12.10 -16.83
N ASN A 63 -22.00 -10.87 -17.03
CA ASN A 63 -22.89 -9.78 -17.41
C ASN A 63 -23.33 -9.99 -18.87
N THR A 64 -24.40 -10.77 -19.05
CA THR A 64 -24.95 -11.11 -20.36
C THR A 64 -25.81 -9.99 -20.91
N VAL A 65 -25.63 -9.68 -22.19
CA VAL A 65 -26.57 -8.85 -22.94
C VAL A 65 -27.72 -9.71 -23.49
N ASN A 66 -28.86 -9.10 -23.81
CA ASN A 66 -30.02 -9.85 -24.29
C ASN A 66 -29.76 -10.60 -25.62
N GLY A 67 -30.01 -11.91 -25.59
CA GLY A 67 -29.94 -12.80 -26.75
C GLY A 67 -28.54 -13.31 -27.07
N ILE A 68 -27.67 -13.50 -26.06
CA ILE A 68 -26.45 -14.31 -26.21
C ILE A 68 -26.85 -15.77 -26.45
N GLU A 69 -26.23 -16.38 -27.46
CA GLU A 69 -26.49 -17.78 -27.86
C GLU A 69 -25.34 -18.71 -27.45
N LYS A 70 -24.13 -18.16 -27.29
CA LYS A 70 -22.91 -18.92 -26.98
C LYS A 70 -21.96 -18.10 -26.14
N ALA A 71 -21.39 -18.70 -25.10
CA ALA A 71 -20.29 -18.18 -24.31
C ALA A 71 -19.08 -19.13 -24.41
N GLU A 72 -17.88 -18.59 -24.58
CA GLU A 72 -16.64 -19.36 -24.73
C GLU A 72 -15.56 -18.84 -23.78
N LEU A 73 -15.00 -19.74 -22.96
CA LEU A 73 -13.79 -19.52 -22.18
C LEU A 73 -12.57 -19.65 -23.10
N VAL A 74 -11.70 -18.65 -23.08
CA VAL A 74 -10.44 -18.63 -23.82
C VAL A 74 -9.30 -18.56 -22.82
N ILE A 75 -8.42 -19.56 -22.85
CA ILE A 75 -7.25 -19.62 -21.97
C ILE A 75 -6.00 -19.62 -22.84
N GLN A 76 -5.17 -18.61 -22.63
CA GLN A 76 -3.91 -18.42 -23.34
C GLN A 76 -2.75 -18.57 -22.35
N GLN A 77 -2.06 -19.71 -22.43
CA GLN A 77 -0.86 -19.98 -21.64
C GLN A 77 0.38 -19.31 -22.25
N TYR A 78 1.46 -19.19 -21.47
CA TYR A 78 2.71 -18.62 -21.97
C TYR A 78 3.30 -19.47 -23.10
N GLY A 79 3.49 -18.88 -24.28
CA GLY A 79 4.12 -19.54 -25.42
C GLY A 79 3.29 -20.64 -26.11
N GLU A 80 2.03 -20.82 -25.73
CA GLU A 80 1.13 -21.81 -26.33
C GLU A 80 0.08 -21.16 -27.24
N GLU A 81 -0.72 -21.94 -27.96
CA GLU A 81 -1.90 -21.44 -28.67
C GLU A 81 -3.12 -21.38 -27.72
N PRO A 82 -4.06 -20.44 -27.91
CA PRO A 82 -5.20 -20.32 -27.01
C PRO A 82 -6.14 -21.52 -27.14
N SER A 83 -6.51 -22.09 -26.00
CA SER A 83 -7.56 -23.10 -25.90
C SER A 83 -8.93 -22.43 -25.75
N VAL A 84 -9.96 -23.04 -26.34
CA VAL A 84 -11.34 -22.49 -26.35
C VAL A 84 -12.32 -23.56 -25.89
N ILE A 85 -13.13 -23.23 -24.87
CA ILE A 85 -14.12 -24.12 -24.28
C ILE A 85 -15.48 -23.42 -24.29
N THR A 86 -16.47 -24.00 -24.96
CA THR A 86 -17.85 -23.51 -24.93
C THR A 86 -18.48 -23.81 -23.57
N LEU A 87 -19.06 -22.81 -22.93
CA LEU A 87 -19.72 -22.95 -21.63
C LEU A 87 -21.21 -23.29 -21.78
N GLU A 88 -21.77 -23.94 -20.76
CA GLU A 88 -23.20 -24.24 -20.68
C GLU A 88 -23.92 -23.22 -19.77
N SER A 89 -25.03 -22.65 -20.25
CA SER A 89 -25.89 -21.80 -19.41
C SER A 89 -26.60 -22.66 -18.35
N VAL A 90 -26.63 -22.19 -17.11
CA VAL A 90 -27.28 -22.86 -15.99
C VAL A 90 -28.02 -21.85 -15.11
N ASP A 91 -28.93 -22.34 -14.26
CA ASP A 91 -29.53 -21.51 -13.21
C ASP A 91 -28.46 -21.14 -12.18
N THR A 92 -28.45 -19.88 -11.72
CA THR A 92 -27.49 -19.40 -10.73
C THR A 92 -27.69 -20.13 -9.39
N PRO A 93 -26.66 -20.82 -8.86
CA PRO A 93 -26.75 -21.46 -7.56
C PRO A 93 -27.05 -20.45 -6.44
N THR A 94 -28.00 -20.78 -5.56
CA THR A 94 -28.43 -19.90 -4.45
C THR A 94 -27.29 -19.57 -3.48
N THR A 95 -26.36 -20.50 -3.29
CA THR A 95 -25.14 -20.32 -2.47
C THR A 95 -24.24 -19.24 -3.05
N LEU A 96 -24.05 -19.19 -4.37
CA LEU A 96 -23.25 -18.15 -5.03
C LEU A 96 -23.94 -16.79 -4.97
N SER A 97 -25.26 -16.73 -5.13
CA SER A 97 -26.00 -15.47 -4.95
C SER A 97 -25.89 -14.92 -3.52
N ALA A 98 -25.81 -15.79 -2.51
CA ALA A 98 -25.61 -15.39 -1.13
C ALA A 98 -24.16 -14.93 -0.85
N LYS A 99 -23.15 -15.62 -1.41
CA LYS A 99 -21.73 -15.27 -1.28
C LYS A 99 -21.37 -13.99 -2.03
N PHE A 100 -21.96 -13.78 -3.22
CA PHE A 100 -21.70 -12.64 -4.10
C PHE A 100 -22.99 -11.89 -4.47
N PRO A 101 -23.65 -11.23 -3.50
CA PRO A 101 -24.97 -10.61 -3.72
C PRO A 101 -24.94 -9.48 -4.75
N HIS A 102 -23.81 -8.79 -4.88
CA HIS A 102 -23.59 -7.73 -5.86
C HIS A 102 -23.56 -8.23 -7.32
N LEU A 103 -23.37 -9.55 -7.53
CA LEU A 103 -23.40 -10.20 -8.84
C LEU A 103 -24.73 -10.92 -9.12
N SER A 104 -25.74 -10.78 -8.27
CA SER A 104 -27.01 -11.53 -8.36
C SER A 104 -27.79 -11.35 -9.68
N GLN A 105 -27.51 -10.30 -10.45
CA GLN A 105 -28.13 -10.04 -11.76
C GLN A 105 -27.34 -10.66 -12.94
N PHE A 106 -26.20 -11.30 -12.67
CA PHE A 106 -25.37 -11.92 -13.69
C PHE A 106 -25.88 -13.35 -13.97
N SER A 107 -25.71 -13.78 -15.22
CA SER A 107 -26.13 -15.11 -15.65
C SER A 107 -25.04 -16.15 -15.38
N ALA A 108 -25.42 -17.31 -14.86
CA ALA A 108 -24.49 -18.39 -14.56
C ALA A 108 -24.19 -19.27 -15.76
N TYR A 109 -22.92 -19.63 -15.89
CA TYR A 109 -22.40 -20.56 -16.88
C TYR A 109 -21.48 -21.57 -16.21
N ARG A 110 -21.41 -22.78 -16.73
CA ARG A 110 -20.51 -23.83 -16.23
C ARG A 110 -19.60 -24.42 -17.30
N LEU A 111 -18.47 -24.98 -16.85
CA LEU A 111 -17.66 -25.87 -17.67
C LEU A 111 -18.41 -27.19 -17.95
N PRO A 112 -18.49 -27.63 -19.22
CA PRO A 112 -19.06 -28.95 -19.54
C PRO A 112 -18.07 -30.10 -19.32
N ILE A 113 -16.79 -29.78 -19.13
CA ILE A 113 -15.69 -30.73 -19.00
C ILE A 113 -14.80 -30.32 -17.82
N GLU A 114 -14.18 -31.31 -17.19
CA GLU A 114 -13.16 -31.06 -16.18
C GLU A 114 -11.87 -30.56 -16.84
N ILE A 115 -11.24 -29.54 -16.24
CA ILE A 115 -9.97 -28.98 -16.66
C ILE A 115 -9.04 -28.83 -15.46
N ASP A 116 -7.74 -28.69 -15.72
CA ASP A 116 -6.81 -28.22 -14.69
C ASP A 116 -7.01 -26.71 -14.47
N VAL A 117 -7.87 -26.38 -13.51
CA VAL A 117 -8.20 -24.99 -13.14
C VAL A 117 -6.96 -24.24 -12.65
N LYS A 118 -6.09 -24.90 -11.89
CA LYS A 118 -4.87 -24.27 -11.34
C LYS A 118 -3.89 -23.92 -12.45
N GLN A 119 -3.73 -24.79 -13.44
CA GLN A 119 -2.96 -24.47 -14.63
C GLN A 119 -3.61 -23.34 -15.45
N ALA A 120 -4.93 -23.36 -15.64
CA ALA A 120 -5.65 -22.32 -16.36
C ALA A 120 -5.43 -20.92 -15.76
N LEU A 121 -5.39 -20.82 -14.41
CA LEU A 121 -5.20 -19.58 -13.66
C LEU A 121 -3.81 -18.94 -13.83
N LYS A 122 -2.83 -19.65 -14.40
CA LYS A 122 -1.51 -19.10 -14.73
C LYS A 122 -1.47 -18.38 -16.09
N GLY A 123 -2.55 -18.45 -16.86
CA GLY A 123 -2.64 -17.87 -18.20
C GLY A 123 -3.48 -16.59 -18.27
N ASN A 124 -3.56 -16.03 -19.48
CA ASN A 124 -4.53 -14.99 -19.82
C ASN A 124 -5.91 -15.63 -20.04
N ILE A 125 -6.89 -15.25 -19.23
CA ILE A 125 -8.23 -15.81 -19.25
C ILE A 125 -9.22 -14.75 -19.73
N LYS A 126 -9.93 -15.07 -20.81
CA LYS A 126 -11.01 -14.25 -21.36
C LYS A 126 -12.31 -15.04 -21.48
N LEU A 127 -13.43 -14.34 -21.40
CA LEU A 127 -14.74 -14.86 -21.72
C LEU A 127 -15.39 -14.09 -22.86
N ARG A 128 -15.75 -14.84 -23.90
CA ARG A 128 -16.32 -14.30 -25.14
C ARG A 128 -17.78 -14.67 -25.26
N GLN A 129 -18.62 -13.70 -25.62
CA GLN A 129 -20.06 -13.90 -25.80
C GLN A 129 -20.47 -13.58 -27.24
N TYR A 130 -21.25 -14.49 -27.84
CA TYR A 130 -21.64 -14.43 -29.25
C TYR A 130 -23.15 -14.40 -29.44
N LYS A 131 -23.58 -13.76 -30.52
CA LYS A 131 -24.96 -13.75 -31.01
C LYS A 131 -24.97 -13.90 -32.53
N ALA A 132 -25.72 -14.87 -33.05
CA ALA A 132 -25.78 -15.18 -34.49
C ALA A 132 -24.37 -15.30 -35.12
N GLY A 133 -23.44 -15.94 -34.42
CA GLY A 133 -22.05 -16.11 -34.84
C GLY A 133 -21.15 -14.87 -34.74
N THR A 134 -21.69 -13.70 -34.35
CA THR A 134 -20.91 -12.46 -34.18
C THR A 134 -20.43 -12.34 -32.74
N LEU A 135 -19.13 -12.07 -32.54
CA LEU A 135 -18.57 -11.77 -31.23
C LEU A 135 -19.07 -10.40 -30.75
N LEU A 136 -19.78 -10.37 -29.62
CA LEU A 136 -20.34 -9.14 -29.05
C LEU A 136 -19.52 -8.61 -27.87
N ILE A 137 -19.02 -9.51 -27.01
CA ILE A 137 -18.29 -9.16 -25.80
C ILE A 137 -17.04 -10.03 -25.73
N ASP A 138 -15.90 -9.42 -25.45
CA ASP A 138 -14.64 -10.08 -25.12
C ASP A 138 -14.19 -9.53 -23.77
N SER A 139 -14.48 -10.27 -22.71
CA SER A 139 -14.30 -9.84 -21.33
C SER A 139 -13.02 -10.43 -20.75
N GLN A 140 -12.23 -9.61 -20.07
CA GLN A 140 -11.30 -10.12 -19.05
C GLN A 140 -12.09 -10.83 -17.94
N VAL A 141 -11.45 -11.78 -17.27
CA VAL A 141 -12.07 -12.53 -16.18
C VAL A 141 -11.49 -12.10 -14.83
N GLN A 142 -12.35 -11.74 -13.89
CA GLN A 142 -11.97 -11.56 -12.48
C GLN A 142 -11.94 -12.93 -11.79
N THR A 143 -10.80 -13.29 -11.21
CA THR A 143 -10.48 -14.67 -10.77
C THR A 143 -10.38 -14.84 -9.27
N TYR A 144 -10.65 -13.80 -8.47
CA TYR A 144 -10.55 -13.84 -7.01
C TYR A 144 -11.36 -15.00 -6.39
N GLY A 145 -12.60 -15.22 -6.86
CA GLY A 145 -13.49 -16.22 -6.30
C GLY A 145 -13.00 -17.65 -6.55
N VAL A 146 -12.54 -17.96 -7.77
CA VAL A 146 -11.98 -19.28 -8.08
C VAL A 146 -10.62 -19.50 -7.41
N LEU A 147 -9.80 -18.45 -7.24
CA LEU A 147 -8.55 -18.54 -6.49
C LEU A 147 -8.82 -18.98 -5.05
N ASP A 148 -9.80 -18.36 -4.37
CA ASP A 148 -10.22 -18.81 -3.05
C ASP A 148 -10.77 -20.23 -3.09
N ALA A 149 -11.68 -20.54 -4.02
CA ALA A 149 -12.31 -21.86 -4.10
C ALA A 149 -11.32 -23.03 -4.26
N VAL A 150 -10.16 -22.82 -4.92
CA VAL A 150 -9.19 -23.89 -5.18
C VAL A 150 -7.94 -23.86 -4.29
N TYR A 151 -7.74 -22.77 -3.52
CA TYR A 151 -6.56 -22.60 -2.67
C TYR A 151 -6.86 -22.27 -1.19
N THR A 152 -8.11 -21.99 -0.78
CA THR A 152 -8.45 -21.54 0.60
C THR A 152 -9.75 -22.12 1.18
N GLU A 153 -10.43 -23.04 0.47
CA GLU A 153 -11.64 -23.72 0.98
C GLU A 153 -11.40 -25.18 1.37
N GLY A 154 -10.15 -25.65 1.26
CA GLY A 154 -9.76 -27.04 1.42
C GLY A 154 -9.28 -27.37 2.84
N ALA A 155 -8.41 -28.37 2.93
CA ALA A 155 -7.65 -28.67 4.14
C ALA A 155 -6.17 -28.76 3.79
N ASN A 156 -5.31 -28.25 4.66
CA ASN A 156 -3.89 -27.96 4.42
C ASN A 156 -3.69 -27.05 3.21
N ASP A 157 -4.45 -25.95 3.18
CA ASP A 157 -4.51 -25.01 2.08
C ASP A 157 -3.75 -23.70 2.39
N ALA A 158 -3.94 -22.65 1.59
CA ALA A 158 -3.11 -21.46 1.64
C ALA A 158 -3.32 -20.63 2.93
N ASP A 159 -4.54 -20.51 3.43
CA ASP A 159 -4.79 -19.68 4.60
C ASP A 159 -4.37 -20.33 5.93
N GLU A 160 -4.07 -21.62 5.89
CA GLU A 160 -3.56 -22.39 7.03
C GLU A 160 -2.03 -22.41 7.12
N VAL A 161 -1.33 -21.93 6.08
CA VAL A 161 0.12 -21.73 6.11
C VAL A 161 0.48 -20.59 7.07
N ASN A 162 1.35 -20.85 8.05
CA ASN A 162 1.69 -19.91 9.13
C ASN A 162 3.10 -19.31 9.07
N ASP A 163 3.89 -19.67 8.04
CA ASP A 163 5.28 -19.27 7.86
C ASP A 163 5.52 -18.65 6.47
N TYR A 164 4.58 -17.81 6.01
CA TYR A 164 4.86 -16.88 4.91
C TYR A 164 5.95 -15.88 5.32
N GLY A 165 6.72 -15.38 4.35
CA GLY A 165 7.87 -14.53 4.59
C GLY A 165 9.20 -15.28 4.56
N ALA A 166 10.23 -14.67 5.15
CA ALA A 166 11.52 -15.29 5.43
C ALA A 166 11.58 -15.79 6.88
N THR A 167 11.68 -17.10 7.08
CA THR A 167 11.84 -17.73 8.39
C THR A 167 13.27 -18.21 8.59
N VAL A 168 13.92 -17.73 9.65
CA VAL A 168 15.22 -18.25 10.10
C VAL A 168 15.00 -19.58 10.84
N THR A 169 15.68 -20.63 10.41
CA THR A 169 15.69 -21.95 11.07
C THR A 169 17.05 -22.19 11.73
N GLU A 170 17.22 -23.30 12.45
CA GLU A 170 18.49 -23.63 13.13
C GLU A 170 19.70 -23.67 12.18
N SER A 171 19.52 -24.03 10.90
CA SER A 171 20.63 -24.24 9.96
C SER A 171 20.46 -23.57 8.59
N ALA A 172 19.33 -22.91 8.33
CA ALA A 172 18.97 -22.40 7.00
C ALA A 172 17.95 -21.26 7.10
N VAL A 173 17.69 -20.60 5.97
CA VAL A 173 16.56 -19.67 5.82
C VAL A 173 15.53 -20.31 4.88
N ARG A 174 14.26 -20.27 5.28
CA ARG A 174 13.12 -20.68 4.45
C ARG A 174 12.37 -19.44 3.97
N PHE A 175 12.14 -19.35 2.67
CA PHE A 175 11.31 -18.32 2.05
C PHE A 175 9.98 -18.94 1.63
N LYS A 176 8.88 -18.22 1.83
CA LYS A 176 7.58 -18.62 1.31
C LYS A 176 6.73 -17.42 0.90
N VAL A 177 6.19 -17.46 -0.31
CA VAL A 177 5.29 -16.42 -0.85
C VAL A 177 4.10 -17.07 -1.55
N TRP A 178 2.90 -16.55 -1.33
CA TRP A 178 1.71 -17.01 -2.05
C TRP A 178 1.62 -16.33 -3.41
N SER A 179 1.80 -17.08 -4.49
CA SER A 179 1.75 -16.55 -5.87
C SER A 179 1.16 -17.59 -6.82
N PRO A 180 -0.13 -17.94 -6.65
CA PRO A 180 -0.75 -19.09 -7.33
C PRO A 180 -0.87 -18.92 -8.85
N THR A 181 -0.85 -17.69 -9.35
CA THR A 181 -0.97 -17.36 -10.77
C THR A 181 0.39 -17.20 -11.46
N ALA A 182 1.49 -17.21 -10.70
CA ALA A 182 2.82 -17.14 -11.28
C ALA A 182 3.15 -18.42 -12.06
N THR A 183 3.88 -18.26 -13.16
CA THR A 183 4.48 -19.37 -13.91
C THR A 183 5.84 -19.74 -13.34
N LYS A 184 6.53 -18.79 -12.71
CA LYS A 184 7.84 -18.99 -12.08
C LYS A 184 8.07 -17.96 -10.98
N VAL A 185 8.66 -18.39 -9.87
CA VAL A 185 9.13 -17.52 -8.80
C VAL A 185 10.59 -17.83 -8.50
N GLU A 186 11.42 -16.80 -8.45
CA GLU A 186 12.79 -16.86 -7.96
C GLU A 186 12.93 -15.96 -6.72
N VAL A 187 13.75 -16.38 -5.76
CA VAL A 187 14.24 -15.48 -4.72
C VAL A 187 15.62 -14.95 -5.12
N LEU A 188 15.77 -13.63 -5.10
CA LEU A 188 17.02 -12.92 -5.33
C LEU A 188 17.65 -12.64 -3.97
N LEU A 189 18.90 -13.06 -3.76
CA LEU A 189 19.60 -12.97 -2.47
C LEU A 189 20.72 -11.94 -2.54
N PHE A 190 20.83 -11.13 -1.49
CA PHE A 190 21.81 -10.06 -1.39
C PHE A 190 22.44 -10.05 -0.01
N ASP A 191 23.72 -9.67 0.07
CA ASP A 191 24.39 -9.47 1.34
C ASP A 191 23.93 -8.17 2.03
N LYS A 192 24.47 -7.90 3.22
CA LYS A 192 24.16 -6.69 3.98
C LYS A 192 24.44 -5.38 3.23
N ASN A 193 25.38 -5.39 2.29
CA ASN A 193 25.74 -4.25 1.44
C ASN A 193 24.91 -4.18 0.15
N LYS A 194 23.86 -5.02 0.02
CA LYS A 194 23.04 -5.18 -1.18
C LYS A 194 23.82 -5.69 -2.39
N SER A 195 24.95 -6.36 -2.18
CA SER A 195 25.66 -7.05 -3.26
C SER A 195 24.94 -8.37 -3.57
N PRO A 196 24.64 -8.67 -4.85
CA PRO A 196 24.01 -9.93 -5.22
C PRO A 196 24.86 -11.12 -4.78
N ILE A 197 24.24 -12.08 -4.11
CA ILE A 197 24.86 -13.35 -3.70
C ILE A 197 24.52 -14.44 -4.72
N ASP A 198 23.22 -14.68 -4.92
CA ASP A 198 22.70 -15.76 -5.77
C ASP A 198 21.22 -15.54 -6.08
N ASN A 199 20.66 -16.31 -7.01
CA ASN A 199 19.22 -16.39 -7.26
C ASN A 199 18.78 -17.84 -7.41
N PHE A 200 17.63 -18.18 -6.83
CA PHE A 200 17.14 -19.55 -6.82
C PHE A 200 15.67 -19.60 -7.21
N GLU A 201 15.35 -20.49 -8.15
CA GLU A 201 13.97 -20.84 -8.43
C GLU A 201 13.34 -21.54 -7.21
N MET A 202 12.13 -21.11 -6.87
CA MET A 202 11.34 -21.65 -5.78
C MET A 202 10.46 -22.79 -6.28
N SER A 203 10.00 -23.66 -5.39
CA SER A 203 9.08 -24.75 -5.73
C SER A 203 7.66 -24.40 -5.29
N GLU A 204 6.70 -24.48 -6.21
CA GLU A 204 5.27 -24.32 -5.92
C GLU A 204 4.72 -25.57 -5.21
N ASN A 205 3.95 -25.35 -4.14
CA ASN A 205 3.08 -26.36 -3.58
C ASN A 205 1.72 -26.31 -4.31
N PRO A 206 1.32 -27.36 -5.05
CA PRO A 206 0.10 -27.34 -5.85
C PRO A 206 -1.18 -27.30 -5.02
N ALA A 207 -1.16 -27.71 -3.75
CA ALA A 207 -2.33 -27.63 -2.88
C ALA A 207 -2.62 -26.17 -2.50
N THR A 208 -1.59 -25.41 -2.13
CA THR A 208 -1.71 -24.05 -1.58
C THR A 208 -1.42 -22.93 -2.57
N GLY A 209 -0.73 -23.21 -3.69
CA GLY A 209 -0.22 -22.17 -4.61
C GLY A 209 0.91 -21.32 -4.01
N ALA A 210 1.45 -21.73 -2.85
CA ALA A 210 2.59 -21.08 -2.23
C ALA A 210 3.91 -21.60 -2.83
N TRP A 211 4.81 -20.68 -3.13
CA TRP A 211 6.16 -20.98 -3.58
C TRP A 211 7.09 -20.98 -2.38
N SER A 212 8.03 -21.93 -2.32
CA SER A 212 8.98 -22.03 -1.22
C SER A 212 10.39 -22.42 -1.65
N LEU A 213 11.37 -21.98 -0.86
CA LEU A 213 12.77 -22.39 -0.96
C LEU A 213 13.36 -22.47 0.45
N THR A 214 14.20 -23.47 0.72
CA THR A 214 15.08 -23.47 1.89
C THR A 214 16.53 -23.49 1.44
N THR A 215 17.36 -22.58 1.97
CA THR A 215 18.76 -22.43 1.55
C THR A 215 19.67 -22.06 2.72
N THR A 216 20.94 -22.44 2.62
CA THR A 216 22.00 -22.10 3.59
C THR A 216 22.93 -21.01 3.08
N LYS A 217 22.58 -20.36 1.96
CA LYS A 217 23.43 -19.36 1.26
C LYS A 217 23.40 -17.98 1.89
N VAL A 218 22.37 -17.71 2.68
CA VAL A 218 22.12 -16.46 3.40
C VAL A 218 21.79 -16.78 4.85
N GLY A 219 21.92 -15.78 5.71
CA GLY A 219 21.53 -15.85 7.11
C GLY A 219 20.68 -14.66 7.54
N ALA A 220 20.50 -14.53 8.85
CA ALA A 220 19.86 -13.36 9.42
C ALA A 220 20.58 -12.06 9.00
N PHE A 221 19.79 -11.01 8.79
CA PHE A 221 20.16 -9.66 8.37
C PHE A 221 20.64 -9.50 6.93
N ASP A 222 20.74 -10.58 6.14
CA ASP A 222 20.89 -10.50 4.69
C ASP A 222 19.54 -10.08 4.04
N TYR A 223 19.59 -9.69 2.77
CA TYR A 223 18.46 -9.07 2.07
C TYR A 223 17.97 -9.94 0.91
N TYR A 224 16.71 -9.76 0.54
CA TYR A 224 16.09 -10.48 -0.55
C TYR A 224 14.98 -9.70 -1.25
N GLN A 225 14.66 -10.16 -2.46
CA GLN A 225 13.48 -9.78 -3.24
C GLN A 225 12.92 -11.03 -3.93
N TYR A 226 11.67 -10.98 -4.35
CA TYR A 226 11.11 -11.96 -5.26
C TYR A 226 11.14 -11.45 -6.69
N LYS A 227 11.52 -12.34 -7.61
CA LYS A 227 11.36 -12.14 -9.05
C LYS A 227 10.28 -13.12 -9.53
N ILE A 228 9.20 -12.59 -10.09
CA ILE A 228 7.99 -13.35 -10.40
C ILE A 228 7.68 -13.19 -11.89
N GLU A 229 7.48 -14.31 -12.57
CA GLU A 229 6.92 -14.35 -13.92
C GLU A 229 5.42 -14.66 -13.82
N VAL A 230 4.57 -13.75 -14.29
CA VAL A 230 3.12 -13.82 -14.10
C VAL A 230 2.38 -13.07 -15.21
N PHE A 231 1.18 -13.53 -15.56
CA PHE A 231 0.29 -12.76 -16.42
C PHE A 231 -0.30 -11.56 -15.65
N HIS A 232 -0.10 -10.34 -16.15
CA HIS A 232 -0.63 -9.14 -15.52
C HIS A 232 -1.83 -8.57 -16.30
N PRO A 233 -3.07 -8.63 -15.77
CA PRO A 233 -4.27 -8.21 -16.51
C PRO A 233 -4.24 -6.75 -17.00
N THR A 234 -3.63 -5.84 -16.23
CA THR A 234 -3.49 -4.41 -16.60
C THR A 234 -2.68 -4.19 -17.88
N THR A 235 -1.60 -4.96 -18.11
CA THR A 235 -0.80 -4.83 -19.34
C THR A 235 -1.27 -5.78 -20.44
N GLY A 236 -1.99 -6.85 -20.07
CA GLY A 236 -2.41 -7.90 -20.98
C GLY A 236 -1.26 -8.77 -21.46
N ASN A 237 -0.13 -8.77 -20.76
CA ASN A 237 1.08 -9.52 -21.10
C ASN A 237 1.55 -10.38 -19.92
N PHE A 238 2.42 -11.35 -20.22
CA PHE A 238 3.24 -12.00 -19.22
C PHE A 238 4.41 -11.09 -18.87
N GLU A 239 4.51 -10.73 -17.60
CA GLU A 239 5.49 -9.80 -17.06
C GLU A 239 6.49 -10.55 -16.19
N THR A 240 7.71 -10.02 -16.13
CA THR A 240 8.69 -10.38 -15.10
C THR A 240 8.81 -9.19 -14.15
N VAL A 241 8.33 -9.36 -12.92
CA VAL A 241 8.32 -8.31 -11.90
C VAL A 241 9.32 -8.62 -10.80
N ILE A 242 9.91 -7.58 -10.21
CA ILE A 242 10.70 -7.68 -8.99
C ILE A 242 9.96 -6.92 -7.90
N THR A 243 9.81 -7.54 -6.73
CA THR A 243 9.07 -6.98 -5.61
C THR A 243 9.63 -7.46 -4.28
N THR A 244 9.42 -6.67 -3.24
CA THR A 244 9.63 -7.05 -1.85
C THR A 244 8.58 -8.04 -1.38
N ASP A 245 8.78 -8.59 -0.20
CA ASP A 245 7.88 -9.55 0.41
C ASP A 245 6.67 -8.88 1.07
N PRO A 246 5.43 -9.25 0.74
CA PRO A 246 4.24 -8.81 1.48
C PRO A 246 4.27 -9.09 2.99
N TYR A 247 5.01 -10.14 3.40
CA TYR A 247 5.21 -10.56 4.79
C TYR A 247 6.57 -10.10 5.34
N SER A 248 7.17 -9.04 4.77
CA SER A 248 8.40 -8.45 5.31
C SER A 248 8.23 -8.11 6.80
N LEU A 249 9.25 -8.43 7.60
CA LEU A 249 9.36 -8.06 9.01
C LEU A 249 10.47 -7.03 9.27
N SER A 250 11.32 -6.80 8.27
CA SER A 250 12.36 -5.75 8.25
C SER A 250 12.67 -5.39 6.80
N LEU A 251 13.19 -4.18 6.58
CA LEU A 251 13.42 -3.59 5.27
C LEU A 251 14.75 -2.82 5.25
N SER A 252 15.36 -2.70 4.07
CA SER A 252 16.40 -1.71 3.83
C SER A 252 15.81 -0.30 3.82
N THR A 253 16.68 0.72 3.85
CA THR A 253 16.29 2.11 3.60
C THR A 253 15.44 2.24 2.34
N ASP A 254 14.34 2.99 2.46
CA ASP A 254 13.36 3.31 1.42
C ASP A 254 12.68 2.04 0.85
N SER A 255 12.65 0.98 1.66
CA SER A 255 11.87 -0.24 1.45
C SER A 255 12.16 -0.95 0.13
N LYS A 256 13.41 -0.83 -0.33
CA LYS A 256 13.90 -1.41 -1.59
C LYS A 256 14.11 -2.92 -1.52
N TYR A 257 14.48 -3.44 -0.36
CA TYR A 257 14.75 -4.86 -0.13
C TYR A 257 14.11 -5.31 1.17
N SER A 258 13.51 -6.50 1.16
CA SER A 258 13.13 -7.21 2.38
C SER A 258 14.39 -7.73 3.07
N GLN A 259 14.41 -7.71 4.41
CA GLN A 259 15.52 -8.24 5.20
C GLN A 259 15.08 -9.50 5.93
N ILE A 260 15.96 -10.50 5.96
CA ILE A 260 15.76 -11.73 6.74
C ILE A 260 15.95 -11.40 8.21
N ILE A 261 14.91 -11.55 9.02
CA ILE A 261 14.96 -11.23 10.45
C ILE A 261 14.17 -12.25 11.26
N ASP A 262 14.69 -12.58 12.45
CA ASP A 262 13.91 -13.26 13.49
C ASP A 262 13.61 -12.24 14.59
N LEU A 263 12.34 -11.88 14.74
CA LEU A 263 11.89 -10.93 15.75
C LEU A 263 12.08 -11.46 17.19
N ASN A 264 12.38 -12.75 17.38
CA ASN A 264 12.73 -13.34 18.67
C ASN A 264 14.24 -13.44 18.91
N ASP A 265 15.08 -13.03 17.96
CA ASP A 265 16.53 -12.93 18.21
C ASP A 265 16.77 -11.82 19.24
N SER A 266 17.52 -12.14 20.28
CA SER A 266 18.00 -11.20 21.31
C SER A 266 18.62 -9.91 20.75
N LYS A 267 19.18 -9.93 19.54
CA LYS A 267 19.72 -8.73 18.86
C LYS A 267 18.65 -7.70 18.50
N THR A 268 17.39 -8.12 18.43
CA THR A 268 16.24 -7.25 18.13
C THR A 268 15.55 -6.73 19.39
N PHE A 269 16.03 -7.13 20.57
CA PHE A 269 15.44 -6.74 21.85
C PHE A 269 16.17 -5.52 22.42
N PRO A 270 15.46 -4.43 22.74
CA PRO A 270 16.00 -3.40 23.60
C PRO A 270 16.14 -3.88 25.05
N GLU A 271 16.75 -3.04 25.89
CA GLU A 271 16.85 -3.28 27.33
C GLU A 271 15.46 -3.56 27.93
N ASP A 272 15.37 -4.57 28.80
CA ASP A 272 14.14 -5.01 29.46
C ASP A 272 12.96 -5.41 28.56
N TRP A 273 13.17 -5.66 27.25
CA TRP A 273 12.09 -6.04 26.33
C TRP A 273 11.23 -7.22 26.81
N LEU A 274 11.88 -8.26 27.32
CA LEU A 274 11.20 -9.48 27.80
C LEU A 274 10.56 -9.31 29.19
N SER A 275 11.13 -8.44 30.02
CA SER A 275 10.76 -8.27 31.44
C SER A 275 9.84 -7.09 31.72
N HIS A 276 9.74 -6.11 30.80
CA HIS A 276 8.93 -4.91 31.06
C HIS A 276 7.45 -5.27 31.21
N LYS A 277 6.78 -4.52 32.08
CA LYS A 277 5.37 -4.72 32.39
C LYS A 277 4.51 -3.97 31.38
N VAL A 278 3.65 -4.70 30.68
CA VAL A 278 2.61 -4.10 29.83
C VAL A 278 1.48 -3.56 30.72
N PRO A 279 1.11 -2.27 30.64
CA PRO A 279 0.01 -1.72 31.43
C PRO A 279 -1.35 -2.34 31.07
N THR A 280 -2.22 -2.46 32.07
CA THR A 280 -3.57 -2.99 31.92
C THR A 280 -4.59 -1.94 32.34
N VAL A 281 -5.80 -2.05 31.79
CA VAL A 281 -6.99 -1.33 32.25
C VAL A 281 -8.00 -2.34 32.79
N ASP A 282 -8.83 -1.94 33.76
CA ASP A 282 -9.79 -2.86 34.40
C ASP A 282 -10.98 -3.16 33.47
N ALA A 283 -11.44 -2.15 32.71
CA ALA A 283 -12.47 -2.30 31.70
C ALA A 283 -12.18 -1.45 30.43
N PRO A 284 -12.77 -1.79 29.27
CA PRO A 284 -12.58 -1.01 28.04
C PRO A 284 -13.00 0.46 28.16
N GLU A 285 -14.01 0.78 28.96
CA GLU A 285 -14.48 2.14 29.22
C GLU A 285 -13.49 3.01 30.01
N ASP A 286 -12.47 2.41 30.63
CA ASP A 286 -11.41 3.12 31.35
C ASP A 286 -10.31 3.65 30.40
N LEU A 287 -10.37 3.31 29.10
CA LEU A 287 -9.41 3.81 28.12
C LEU A 287 -9.61 5.32 27.89
N ILE A 288 -8.55 6.09 28.14
CA ILE A 288 -8.47 7.51 27.80
C ILE A 288 -7.30 7.66 26.82
N LEU A 289 -7.63 8.03 25.58
CA LEU A 289 -6.71 8.03 24.46
C LEU A 289 -6.16 9.43 24.19
N TYR A 290 -4.89 9.50 23.80
CA TYR A 290 -4.24 10.66 23.23
C TYR A 290 -3.68 10.29 21.87
N GLU A 291 -4.33 10.78 20.82
CA GLU A 291 -3.87 10.62 19.44
C GLU A 291 -2.66 11.54 19.19
N THR A 292 -1.58 10.98 18.63
CA THR A 292 -0.38 11.73 18.31
C THR A 292 0.37 11.15 17.12
N HIS A 293 1.19 11.98 16.49
CA HIS A 293 2.07 11.61 15.40
C HIS A 293 3.52 11.70 15.87
N ILE A 294 4.38 10.76 15.43
CA ILE A 294 5.78 10.66 15.86
C ILE A 294 6.53 11.98 15.66
N ARG A 295 6.32 12.63 14.50
CA ARG A 295 6.97 13.90 14.20
C ARG A 295 6.39 15.06 15.00
N ASP A 296 5.07 15.12 15.16
CA ASP A 296 4.39 16.21 15.88
C ASP A 296 4.81 16.25 17.34
N PHE A 297 5.02 15.06 17.93
CA PHE A 297 5.41 14.91 19.32
C PHE A 297 6.73 15.63 19.65
N SER A 298 7.70 15.66 18.71
CA SER A 298 9.09 15.99 19.05
C SER A 298 9.87 16.81 18.04
N ALA A 299 9.36 17.08 16.83
CA ALA A 299 10.12 17.78 15.78
C ALA A 299 10.61 19.17 16.17
N ALA A 300 9.88 19.87 17.05
CA ALA A 300 10.23 21.18 17.57
C ALA A 300 10.78 21.16 19.01
N ASP A 301 10.96 19.98 19.61
CA ASP A 301 11.42 19.89 21.00
C ASP A 301 12.92 20.14 21.10
N THR A 302 13.28 21.26 21.73
CA THR A 302 14.67 21.68 21.94
C THR A 302 15.27 21.12 23.22
N ALA A 303 14.49 20.41 24.05
CA ALA A 303 14.96 19.81 25.30
C ALA A 303 15.41 18.34 25.16
N LEU A 304 15.30 17.76 23.95
CA LEU A 304 15.88 16.45 23.66
C LEU A 304 17.40 16.47 23.85
N SER A 305 17.97 15.38 24.38
CA SER A 305 19.42 15.29 24.58
C SER A 305 20.21 15.21 23.27
N ASN A 306 19.59 14.72 22.20
CA ASN A 306 20.14 14.69 20.84
C ASN A 306 19.12 15.25 19.84
N GLU A 307 19.55 16.18 19.00
CA GLU A 307 18.70 16.78 17.95
C GLU A 307 18.29 15.76 16.88
N GLU A 308 19.07 14.70 16.67
CA GLU A 308 18.74 13.61 15.74
C GLU A 308 17.50 12.83 16.17
N PHE A 309 17.07 12.93 17.44
CA PHE A 309 15.86 12.27 17.93
C PHE A 309 14.58 13.05 17.62
N ARG A 310 14.69 14.27 17.07
CA ARG A 310 13.52 15.08 16.68
C ARG A 310 12.71 14.35 15.60
N GLY A 311 11.47 14.07 15.93
CA GLY A 311 10.53 13.35 15.08
C GLY A 311 10.88 11.88 14.88
N LYS A 312 11.53 11.26 15.87
CA LYS A 312 11.91 9.85 15.86
C LYS A 312 11.26 9.08 17.01
N TYR A 313 11.21 7.75 16.89
CA TYR A 313 10.76 6.86 17.98
C TYR A 313 11.52 7.12 19.29
N LYS A 314 12.83 7.39 19.20
CA LYS A 314 13.68 7.67 20.37
C LYS A 314 13.22 8.84 21.23
N ALA A 315 12.48 9.81 20.69
CA ALA A 315 11.98 10.94 21.48
C ALA A 315 11.08 10.50 22.65
N PHE A 316 10.38 9.37 22.52
CA PHE A 316 9.51 8.83 23.57
C PHE A 316 10.29 8.20 24.73
N SER A 317 11.60 8.00 24.59
CA SER A 317 12.51 7.52 25.64
C SER A 317 13.18 8.65 26.42
N GLU A 318 13.08 9.89 25.94
CA GLU A 318 13.73 11.06 26.53
C GLU A 318 12.85 11.70 27.61
N THR A 319 12.86 11.15 28.83
CA THR A 319 11.96 11.60 29.93
C THR A 319 12.16 13.05 30.35
N ASP A 320 13.31 13.63 30.02
CA ASP A 320 13.62 15.04 30.30
C ASP A 320 13.16 16.02 29.21
N SER A 321 12.70 15.52 28.06
CA SER A 321 12.13 16.32 26.98
C SER A 321 10.84 17.04 27.39
N HIS A 322 10.48 18.11 26.69
CA HIS A 322 9.21 18.80 26.94
C HIS A 322 8.02 17.91 26.59
N GLY A 323 8.10 17.16 25.48
CA GLY A 323 7.07 16.22 25.04
C GLY A 323 6.75 15.18 26.11
N MET A 324 7.77 14.47 26.62
CA MET A 324 7.56 13.45 27.65
C MET A 324 7.11 14.04 28.99
N LYS A 325 7.65 15.18 29.42
CA LYS A 325 7.18 15.88 30.64
C LYS A 325 5.71 16.27 30.54
N HIS A 326 5.26 16.72 29.36
CA HIS A 326 3.86 17.01 29.12
C HIS A 326 3.00 15.75 29.17
N LEU A 327 3.42 14.68 28.48
CA LEU A 327 2.70 13.42 28.43
C LEU A 327 2.55 12.80 29.84
N LEU A 328 3.61 12.80 30.65
CA LEU A 328 3.56 12.34 32.05
C LEU A 328 2.59 13.16 32.91
N LYS A 329 2.50 14.48 32.68
CA LYS A 329 1.51 15.32 33.36
C LYS A 329 0.07 14.96 32.96
N LEU A 330 -0.18 14.61 31.70
CA LEU A 330 -1.49 14.12 31.25
C LEU A 330 -1.82 12.77 31.89
N ARG A 331 -0.83 11.89 32.05
CA ARG A 331 -1.01 10.62 32.79
C ARG A 331 -1.39 10.83 34.22
N ASP A 332 -0.70 11.73 34.92
CA ASP A 332 -1.03 12.07 36.30
C ASP A 332 -2.45 12.67 36.43
N ALA A 333 -3.02 13.17 35.32
CA ALA A 333 -4.41 13.61 35.22
C ALA A 333 -5.42 12.52 34.78
N GLY A 334 -4.95 11.33 34.39
CA GLY A 334 -5.78 10.16 34.05
C GLY A 334 -5.56 9.57 32.66
N LEU A 335 -4.77 10.21 31.78
CA LEU A 335 -4.44 9.65 30.47
C LEU A 335 -3.69 8.31 30.63
N ASN A 336 -4.12 7.26 29.94
CA ASN A 336 -3.49 5.94 30.08
C ASN A 336 -3.16 5.26 28.76
N THR A 337 -3.50 5.86 27.61
CA THR A 337 -3.29 5.26 26.30
C THR A 337 -2.79 6.29 25.30
N VAL A 338 -1.69 5.98 24.62
CA VAL A 338 -1.20 6.73 23.46
C VAL A 338 -1.67 6.03 22.20
N HIS A 339 -2.38 6.75 21.34
CA HIS A 339 -2.75 6.30 20.01
C HIS A 339 -1.81 6.94 19.01
N LEU A 340 -1.01 6.13 18.34
CA LEU A 340 -0.08 6.56 17.31
C LEU A 340 -0.77 6.55 15.95
N LEU A 341 -0.66 7.68 15.23
CA LEU A 341 -0.85 7.72 13.77
C LEU A 341 0.06 6.68 13.08
N PRO A 342 -0.15 6.36 11.79
CA PRO A 342 0.59 5.31 11.09
C PRO A 342 2.09 5.24 11.39
N THR A 343 2.51 4.09 11.92
CA THR A 343 3.92 3.78 12.21
C THR A 343 4.40 2.49 11.54
N TYR A 344 3.57 1.86 10.71
CA TYR A 344 4.02 0.87 9.73
C TYR A 344 4.71 1.59 8.54
N ASP A 345 5.46 0.85 7.74
CA ASP A 345 6.18 1.35 6.57
C ASP A 345 5.25 2.04 5.56
N LEU A 346 5.43 3.35 5.40
CA LEU A 346 4.62 4.22 4.55
C LEU A 346 5.33 4.56 3.25
N SER A 347 4.57 4.95 2.23
CA SER A 347 5.09 5.20 0.88
C SER A 347 5.52 6.65 0.63
N THR A 348 5.19 7.60 1.49
CA THR A 348 5.17 9.03 1.12
C THR A 348 6.29 9.88 1.71
N ILE A 349 7.21 9.28 2.46
CA ILE A 349 8.41 9.94 2.96
C ILE A 349 9.64 9.22 2.40
N ASP A 350 10.63 9.99 1.94
CA ASP A 350 11.91 9.46 1.50
C ASP A 350 12.79 9.16 2.72
N GLU A 351 13.11 7.88 2.95
CA GLU A 351 13.91 7.45 4.11
C GLU A 351 15.41 7.77 3.96
N ASN A 352 15.89 8.19 2.78
CA ASN A 352 17.30 8.44 2.56
C ASN A 352 17.78 9.66 3.38
N GLN A 353 18.86 9.47 4.15
CA GLN A 353 19.42 10.53 5.00
C GLN A 353 19.76 11.78 4.17
N GLY A 354 19.22 12.92 4.60
CA GLY A 354 19.45 14.22 3.97
C GLY A 354 18.63 14.50 2.71
N ALA A 355 17.87 13.53 2.19
CA ALA A 355 17.04 13.71 1.00
C ALA A 355 15.85 14.65 1.25
N ALA A 356 15.22 14.54 2.41
CA ALA A 356 14.10 15.40 2.80
C ALA A 356 14.55 16.86 3.05
N ILE A 357 13.69 17.81 2.69
CA ILE A 357 13.82 19.23 2.96
C ILE A 357 13.15 19.53 4.30
N ASP A 358 13.93 19.93 5.30
CA ASP A 358 13.43 20.34 6.62
C ASP A 358 13.31 21.86 6.69
N ILE A 359 12.40 22.38 7.53
CA ILE A 359 12.25 23.82 7.72
C ILE A 359 13.53 24.49 8.25
N ASN A 360 14.44 23.74 8.88
CA ASN A 360 15.73 24.26 9.34
C ASN A 360 16.80 24.24 8.25
N ASP A 361 16.55 23.60 7.09
CA ASP A 361 17.45 23.68 5.94
C ASP A 361 17.43 25.08 5.32
N LYS A 362 18.52 25.41 4.63
CA LYS A 362 18.59 26.64 3.82
C LYS A 362 17.60 26.58 2.66
N VAL A 363 17.03 27.73 2.31
CA VAL A 363 16.19 27.89 1.10
C VAL A 363 16.93 27.42 -0.16
N ALA A 364 18.26 27.54 -0.19
CA ALA A 364 19.10 26.99 -1.27
C ALA A 364 18.85 25.50 -1.54
N LYS A 365 18.61 24.67 -0.50
CA LYS A 365 18.34 23.23 -0.67
C LYS A 365 17.01 22.99 -1.39
N ALA A 366 15.96 23.73 -1.02
CA ALA A 366 14.69 23.66 -1.76
C ALA A 366 14.85 24.09 -3.22
N CYS A 367 15.70 25.07 -3.49
CA CYS A 367 16.03 25.53 -4.84
C CYS A 367 16.79 24.51 -5.70
N GLU A 368 17.35 23.44 -5.12
CA GLU A 368 17.95 22.34 -5.88
C GLU A 368 16.87 21.46 -6.53
N SER A 369 15.67 21.41 -5.93
CA SER A 369 14.55 20.57 -6.40
C SER A 369 13.41 21.37 -7.04
N PHE A 370 13.29 22.67 -6.73
CA PHE A 370 12.17 23.50 -7.15
C PHE A 370 12.61 24.86 -7.69
N ASP A 371 11.96 25.33 -8.75
CA ASP A 371 12.16 26.68 -9.28
C ASP A 371 11.31 27.70 -8.51
N LEU A 372 11.80 28.11 -7.34
CA LEU A 372 11.13 29.11 -6.50
C LEU A 372 11.56 30.52 -6.89
N SER A 373 10.64 31.49 -6.79
CA SER A 373 10.93 32.91 -7.05
C SER A 373 12.10 33.46 -6.22
N TYR A 374 12.37 32.85 -5.06
CA TYR A 374 13.44 33.20 -4.14
C TYR A 374 14.82 32.68 -4.56
N CYS A 375 14.90 31.71 -5.48
CA CYS A 375 16.15 31.02 -5.83
C CYS A 375 17.19 31.92 -6.51
N SER A 376 16.74 32.96 -7.19
CA SER A 376 17.62 33.97 -7.79
C SER A 376 18.17 34.99 -6.79
N ASN A 377 17.64 35.03 -5.57
CA ASN A 377 18.03 36.00 -4.54
C ASN A 377 19.04 35.39 -3.56
N GLN A 378 20.30 35.75 -3.70
CA GLN A 378 21.40 35.23 -2.88
C GLN A 378 21.23 35.45 -1.37
N LEU A 379 20.55 36.52 -0.94
CA LEU A 379 20.31 36.76 0.49
C LEU A 379 19.22 35.84 1.03
N LEU A 380 18.17 35.58 0.24
CA LEU A 380 17.08 34.69 0.65
C LEU A 380 17.53 33.22 0.64
N THR A 381 18.37 32.82 -0.31
CA THR A 381 18.88 31.43 -0.37
C THR A 381 19.80 31.07 0.80
N GLN A 382 20.38 32.05 1.50
CA GLN A 382 21.17 31.80 2.71
C GLN A 382 20.34 31.69 4.00
N LYS A 383 19.09 32.15 3.99
CA LYS A 383 18.17 31.95 5.12
C LYS A 383 17.73 30.49 5.20
N THR A 384 17.38 30.06 6.41
CA THR A 384 16.59 28.84 6.58
C THR A 384 15.18 29.02 6.03
N ILE A 385 14.53 27.92 5.66
CA ILE A 385 13.12 27.94 5.24
C ILE A 385 12.25 28.52 6.36
N LYS A 386 12.52 28.18 7.63
CA LYS A 386 11.86 28.73 8.81
C LYS A 386 11.98 30.25 8.91
N GLU A 387 13.18 30.81 8.72
CA GLU A 387 13.39 32.27 8.72
C GLU A 387 12.67 32.96 7.55
N LEU A 388 12.59 32.30 6.39
CA LEU A 388 11.81 32.80 5.26
C LEU A 388 10.31 32.80 5.57
N LEU A 389 9.78 31.69 6.09
CA LEU A 389 8.38 31.55 6.52
C LEU A 389 8.00 32.62 7.55
N GLN A 390 8.86 32.86 8.54
CA GLN A 390 8.65 33.89 9.57
C GLN A 390 8.69 35.32 9.03
N SER A 391 9.23 35.53 7.83
CA SER A 391 9.27 36.85 7.19
C SER A 391 8.02 37.17 6.35
N PHE A 392 7.17 36.20 6.07
CA PHE A 392 5.93 36.40 5.34
C PHE A 392 4.86 37.09 6.18
N ASP A 393 3.95 37.80 5.53
CA ASP A 393 2.79 38.40 6.19
C ASP A 393 1.79 37.27 6.56
N PRO A 394 1.43 37.10 7.84
CA PRO A 394 0.49 36.05 8.26
C PRO A 394 -0.92 36.22 7.66
N ALA A 395 -1.25 37.36 7.04
CA ALA A 395 -2.50 37.56 6.33
C ALA A 395 -2.49 37.07 4.87
N THR A 396 -1.34 36.64 4.33
CA THR A 396 -1.20 36.15 2.95
C THR A 396 -1.06 34.62 2.88
N ARG A 397 -1.05 34.07 1.66
CA ARG A 397 -0.84 32.64 1.41
C ARG A 397 0.62 32.25 1.22
N GLU A 398 1.56 33.19 1.26
CA GLU A 398 2.96 32.95 0.85
C GLU A 398 3.61 31.78 1.62
N ALA A 399 3.36 31.70 2.93
CA ALA A 399 3.83 30.58 3.76
C ALA A 399 3.22 29.25 3.32
N GLY A 400 1.89 29.21 3.12
CA GLY A 400 1.19 28.01 2.69
C GLY A 400 1.60 27.57 1.28
N ASP A 401 1.75 28.52 0.35
CA ASP A 401 2.15 28.24 -1.02
C ASP A 401 3.59 27.68 -1.08
N LEU A 402 4.52 28.20 -0.26
CA LEU A 402 5.86 27.63 -0.15
C LEU A 402 5.82 26.20 0.40
N MET A 403 5.06 25.96 1.48
CA MET A 403 4.95 24.63 2.07
C MET A 403 4.29 23.64 1.10
N GLU A 404 3.27 24.05 0.35
CA GLU A 404 2.59 23.21 -0.65
C GLU A 404 3.53 22.78 -1.78
N VAL A 405 4.49 23.63 -2.16
CA VAL A 405 5.49 23.25 -3.16
C VAL A 405 6.46 22.21 -2.62
N ILE A 406 6.94 22.36 -1.38
CA ILE A 406 7.98 21.49 -0.83
C ILE A 406 7.47 20.22 -0.16
N ARG A 407 6.16 20.12 0.15
CA ARG A 407 5.57 19.01 0.92
C ARG A 407 5.87 17.61 0.39
N ASN A 408 6.01 17.43 -0.93
CA ASN A 408 6.32 16.13 -1.54
C ASN A 408 7.80 15.73 -1.39
N LYS A 409 8.61 16.59 -0.76
CA LYS A 409 10.03 16.41 -0.52
C LYS A 409 10.41 16.75 0.92
N ASP A 410 9.46 17.04 1.80
CA ASP A 410 9.76 17.18 3.22
C ASP A 410 9.70 15.81 3.93
N ASN A 411 9.87 15.83 5.24
CA ASN A 411 9.85 14.66 6.12
C ASN A 411 8.51 14.53 6.87
N TYR A 412 7.41 15.01 6.29
CA TYR A 412 6.11 15.05 6.95
C TYR A 412 4.99 14.48 6.07
N ASN A 413 4.41 13.38 6.54
CA ASN A 413 3.10 12.89 6.12
C ASN A 413 2.45 12.23 7.35
N TRP A 414 1.12 12.17 7.38
CA TRP A 414 0.42 11.35 8.37
C TRP A 414 0.64 9.85 8.17
N GLY A 415 0.93 9.40 6.95
CA GLY A 415 1.32 8.01 6.67
C GLY A 415 0.17 7.05 6.39
N TYR A 416 -1.02 7.57 6.06
CA TYR A 416 -2.15 6.77 5.55
C TYR A 416 -1.89 6.32 4.09
N ASP A 417 -0.69 5.81 3.82
CA ASP A 417 -0.15 5.46 2.52
C ASP A 417 0.64 4.13 2.62
N PRO A 418 -0.01 2.98 2.88
CA PRO A 418 0.69 1.74 3.22
C PRO A 418 1.61 1.23 2.12
N TYR A 419 2.88 0.94 2.49
CA TYR A 419 3.81 0.20 1.63
C TYR A 419 3.99 -1.24 2.12
N HIS A 420 4.43 -1.43 3.38
CA HIS A 420 4.48 -2.74 4.04
C HIS A 420 3.77 -2.70 5.39
N TYR A 421 2.76 -3.54 5.57
CA TYR A 421 1.89 -3.48 6.75
C TYR A 421 2.55 -3.92 8.06
N THR A 422 3.66 -4.65 8.02
CA THR A 422 4.22 -5.39 9.17
C THR A 422 5.68 -5.04 9.46
N VAL A 423 6.12 -3.85 9.04
CA VAL A 423 7.46 -3.32 9.32
C VAL A 423 7.31 -1.91 9.88
N PRO A 424 8.05 -1.51 10.93
CA PRO A 424 8.06 -0.12 11.38
C PRO A 424 8.52 0.84 10.27
N GLU A 425 7.96 2.05 10.26
CA GLU A 425 8.39 3.11 9.35
C GLU A 425 9.86 3.49 9.61
N GLY A 426 10.67 3.55 8.56
CA GLY A 426 12.10 3.82 8.67
C GLY A 426 12.43 5.29 8.82
N SER A 427 11.64 6.22 8.25
CA SER A 427 11.89 7.66 8.42
C SER A 427 11.72 8.15 9.87
N TYR A 428 11.02 7.37 10.71
CA TYR A 428 10.89 7.62 12.15
C TYR A 428 12.00 6.96 12.99
N ALA A 429 12.87 6.15 12.39
CA ALA A 429 14.09 5.67 13.03
C ALA A 429 15.26 6.65 12.80
N VAL A 430 16.24 6.66 13.70
CA VAL A 430 17.50 7.39 13.50
C VAL A 430 18.29 6.75 12.36
N ASN A 431 18.35 5.42 12.36
CA ASN A 431 18.87 4.64 11.24
C ASN A 431 17.72 3.84 10.58
N PRO A 432 17.32 4.19 9.34
CA PRO A 432 16.29 3.43 8.63
C PRO A 432 16.80 2.05 8.18
N GLU A 433 18.11 1.80 8.13
CA GLU A 433 18.64 0.58 7.52
C GLU A 433 18.44 -0.66 8.42
N GLY A 434 17.64 -1.61 7.93
CA GLY A 434 17.52 -2.95 8.50
C GLY A 434 16.91 -2.96 9.89
N GLU A 435 17.49 -3.74 10.79
CA GLU A 435 16.94 -4.06 12.10
C GLU A 435 16.87 -2.88 13.09
N ALA A 436 17.56 -1.77 12.83
CA ALA A 436 17.63 -0.63 13.74
C ALA A 436 16.23 -0.06 14.04
N ARG A 437 15.36 0.05 13.02
CA ARG A 437 13.98 0.54 13.19
C ARG A 437 13.13 -0.36 14.09
N ILE A 438 13.39 -1.67 14.12
CA ILE A 438 12.69 -2.62 14.99
C ILE A 438 13.05 -2.34 16.45
N ILE A 439 14.34 -2.17 16.73
CA ILE A 439 14.84 -1.93 18.07
C ILE A 439 14.31 -0.60 18.58
N GLU A 440 14.43 0.48 17.80
CA GLU A 440 13.96 1.81 18.20
C GLU A 440 12.44 1.87 18.41
N PHE A 441 11.66 1.17 17.58
CA PHE A 441 10.22 1.06 17.79
C PHE A 441 9.90 0.35 19.12
N ARG A 442 10.57 -0.77 19.40
CA ARG A 442 10.42 -1.50 20.66
C ARG A 442 10.89 -0.70 21.87
N GLU A 443 11.92 0.13 21.72
CA GLU A 443 12.37 1.08 22.76
C GLU A 443 11.25 2.08 23.09
N MET A 444 10.62 2.67 22.08
CA MET A 444 9.47 3.57 22.27
C MET A 444 8.33 2.88 23.02
N VAL A 445 7.91 1.70 22.57
CA VAL A 445 6.82 0.95 23.23
C VAL A 445 7.18 0.60 24.66
N THR A 446 8.40 0.12 24.89
CA THR A 446 8.91 -0.21 26.25
C THR A 446 8.92 1.01 27.15
N SER A 447 9.37 2.17 26.65
CA SER A 447 9.37 3.43 27.40
C SER A 447 7.95 3.84 27.78
N LEU A 448 7.02 3.84 26.82
CA LEU A 448 5.61 4.17 27.06
C LEU A 448 4.98 3.23 28.11
N HIS A 449 5.20 1.92 27.99
CA HIS A 449 4.76 0.91 28.95
C HIS A 449 5.32 1.14 30.35
N ASN A 450 6.64 1.39 30.46
CA ASN A 450 7.30 1.67 31.73
C ASN A 450 6.78 2.95 32.40
N GLN A 451 6.25 3.88 31.62
CA GLN A 451 5.58 5.09 32.12
C GLN A 451 4.09 4.89 32.41
N GLY A 452 3.54 3.70 32.18
CA GLY A 452 2.15 3.36 32.48
C GLY A 452 1.16 3.64 31.35
N PHE A 453 1.63 3.90 30.13
CA PHE A 453 0.76 4.04 28.96
C PHE A 453 0.60 2.72 28.23
N ARG A 454 -0.62 2.43 27.78
CA ARG A 454 -0.87 1.48 26.70
C ARG A 454 -0.60 2.14 25.34
N VAL A 455 -0.30 1.36 24.31
CA VAL A 455 -0.01 1.85 22.95
C VAL A 455 -0.99 1.28 21.92
N ILE A 456 -1.81 2.16 21.34
CA ILE A 456 -2.67 1.85 20.19
C ILE A 456 -1.98 2.29 18.90
N MET A 457 -2.06 1.46 17.86
CA MET A 457 -1.53 1.78 16.54
C MET A 457 -2.66 1.99 15.52
N ASP A 458 -2.58 3.04 14.71
CA ASP A 458 -3.37 3.14 13.48
C ASP A 458 -2.92 2.07 12.48
N VAL A 459 -3.90 1.33 11.95
CA VAL A 459 -3.71 0.35 10.89
C VAL A 459 -4.62 0.66 9.72
N VAL A 460 -4.07 0.58 8.50
CA VAL A 460 -4.73 1.05 7.28
C VAL A 460 -4.80 -0.09 6.27
N TYR A 461 -5.50 -1.15 6.61
CA TYR A 461 -5.65 -2.31 5.72
C TYR A 461 -6.67 -2.08 4.60
N ASN A 462 -7.39 -0.96 4.59
CA ASN A 462 -8.51 -0.70 3.67
C ASN A 462 -8.05 -0.32 2.23
N HIS A 463 -6.78 0.04 2.04
CA HIS A 463 -6.17 0.30 0.74
C HIS A 463 -4.65 0.04 0.75
N THR A 464 -4.06 0.02 -0.44
CA THR A 464 -2.61 0.11 -0.65
C THR A 464 -2.27 1.47 -1.28
N PHE A 465 -1.05 1.96 -1.09
CA PHE A 465 -0.62 3.20 -1.75
C PHE A 465 -0.65 3.10 -3.29
N ALA A 466 -0.24 1.95 -3.84
CA ALA A 466 -0.21 1.73 -5.28
C ALA A 466 -0.45 0.27 -5.66
N SER A 467 -0.97 0.07 -6.87
CA SER A 467 -1.17 -1.24 -7.49
C SER A 467 -0.49 -1.38 -8.86
N GLY A 468 -0.75 -2.50 -9.53
CA GLY A 468 -0.21 -2.86 -10.83
C GLY A 468 1.31 -2.98 -10.81
N LEU A 469 1.94 -2.48 -11.87
CA LEU A 469 3.38 -2.48 -12.05
C LEU A 469 4.08 -1.25 -11.46
N SER A 470 3.38 -0.42 -10.67
CA SER A 470 3.98 0.74 -9.99
C SER A 470 5.17 0.31 -9.14
N GLU A 471 6.19 1.17 -9.02
CA GLU A 471 7.38 0.89 -8.20
C GLU A 471 7.00 0.48 -6.77
N LYS A 472 6.07 1.22 -6.16
CA LYS A 472 5.57 0.99 -4.78
C LYS A 472 4.40 -0.01 -4.67
N SER A 473 4.09 -0.72 -5.76
CA SER A 473 3.17 -1.86 -5.71
C SER A 473 3.90 -3.11 -5.25
N VAL A 474 3.34 -3.80 -4.26
CA VAL A 474 3.82 -5.10 -3.75
C VAL A 474 2.78 -6.18 -4.04
N LEU A 475 1.62 -6.09 -3.41
CA LEU A 475 0.58 -7.11 -3.46
C LEU A 475 0.11 -7.43 -4.89
N ASP A 476 -0.13 -6.41 -5.72
CA ASP A 476 -0.64 -6.61 -7.10
C ASP A 476 0.46 -7.13 -8.05
N LYS A 477 1.75 -7.01 -7.68
CA LYS A 477 2.85 -7.69 -8.39
C LYS A 477 2.93 -9.17 -8.03
N VAL A 478 2.62 -9.52 -6.77
CA VAL A 478 2.71 -10.89 -6.27
C VAL A 478 1.53 -11.74 -6.73
N VAL A 479 0.29 -11.22 -6.63
CA VAL A 479 -0.92 -11.86 -7.17
C VAL A 479 -1.79 -10.80 -7.84
N PRO A 480 -1.57 -10.55 -9.15
CA PRO A 480 -2.34 -9.54 -9.86
C PRO A 480 -3.85 -9.79 -9.78
N ASN A 481 -4.63 -8.73 -9.56
CA ASN A 481 -6.09 -8.75 -9.55
C ASN A 481 -6.72 -9.60 -8.41
N TYR A 482 -5.96 -9.83 -7.32
CA TYR A 482 -6.46 -10.54 -6.14
C TYR A 482 -6.58 -9.66 -4.90
N TYR A 483 -5.53 -8.96 -4.46
CA TYR A 483 -5.57 -8.25 -3.17
C TYR A 483 -6.42 -6.97 -3.15
N HIS A 484 -6.93 -6.57 -4.31
CA HIS A 484 -7.62 -5.31 -4.52
C HIS A 484 -9.06 -5.50 -4.96
N ARG A 485 -9.88 -4.47 -4.69
CA ARG A 485 -11.28 -4.45 -5.12
C ARG A 485 -11.42 -3.77 -6.47
N TYR A 486 -12.11 -4.43 -7.40
CA TYR A 486 -12.34 -3.92 -8.75
C TYR A 486 -13.83 -3.77 -9.03
N HIS A 487 -14.15 -2.79 -9.87
CA HIS A 487 -15.50 -2.56 -10.31
C HIS A 487 -16.01 -3.78 -11.11
N PRO A 488 -17.21 -4.32 -10.80
CA PRO A 488 -17.66 -5.64 -11.29
C PRO A 488 -17.93 -5.72 -12.80
N ILE A 489 -17.97 -4.59 -13.50
CA ILE A 489 -18.20 -4.53 -14.95
C ILE A 489 -16.95 -4.10 -15.71
N THR A 490 -16.26 -3.07 -15.23
CA THR A 490 -15.16 -2.44 -15.96
C THR A 490 -13.81 -3.04 -15.59
N GLY A 491 -13.70 -3.67 -14.41
CA GLY A 491 -12.41 -4.10 -13.86
C GLY A 491 -11.51 -2.94 -13.48
N ALA A 492 -12.07 -1.72 -13.34
CA ALA A 492 -11.30 -0.59 -12.84
C ALA A 492 -11.06 -0.74 -11.34
N MET A 493 -9.88 -0.36 -10.88
CA MET A 493 -9.54 -0.30 -9.46
C MET A 493 -10.53 0.62 -8.72
N GLU A 494 -11.13 0.13 -7.65
CA GLU A 494 -11.96 0.96 -6.78
C GLU A 494 -11.08 1.88 -5.93
N ARG A 495 -11.47 3.15 -5.79
CA ARG A 495 -10.69 4.19 -5.08
C ARG A 495 -11.50 5.04 -4.11
N SER A 496 -12.54 4.44 -3.53
CA SER A 496 -13.43 5.15 -2.61
C SER A 496 -12.78 5.53 -1.28
N THR A 497 -11.68 4.85 -0.90
CA THR A 497 -10.93 5.11 0.34
C THR A 497 -10.05 6.36 0.21
N CYS A 498 -9.39 6.52 -0.93
CA CYS A 498 -8.55 7.64 -1.38
C CYS A 498 -7.58 7.12 -2.46
N CYS A 499 -7.04 5.92 -2.21
CA CYS A 499 -6.04 5.20 -2.99
C CYS A 499 -6.62 3.87 -3.50
N ASP A 500 -5.77 2.89 -3.85
CA ASP A 500 -6.21 1.63 -4.45
C ASP A 500 -6.81 0.70 -3.36
N ASN A 501 -8.14 0.55 -3.35
CA ASN A 501 -8.87 -0.21 -2.34
C ASN A 501 -8.39 -1.66 -2.26
N SER A 502 -8.13 -2.15 -1.04
CA SER A 502 -7.90 -3.58 -0.80
C SER A 502 -9.22 -4.35 -0.76
N ALA A 503 -9.15 -5.67 -0.96
CA ALA A 503 -10.28 -6.58 -0.88
C ALA A 503 -10.15 -7.53 0.33
N THR A 504 -10.39 -7.01 1.54
CA THR A 504 -10.33 -7.79 2.80
C THR A 504 -11.37 -8.91 2.89
N GLU A 505 -12.33 -8.97 1.98
CA GLU A 505 -13.25 -10.08 1.79
C GLU A 505 -12.63 -11.30 1.07
N HIS A 506 -11.45 -11.15 0.45
CA HIS A 506 -10.72 -12.27 -0.15
C HIS A 506 -9.83 -12.94 0.90
N LYS A 507 -9.79 -14.27 0.91
CA LYS A 507 -9.25 -15.02 2.06
C LYS A 507 -7.79 -14.70 2.40
N MET A 508 -6.92 -14.58 1.41
CA MET A 508 -5.50 -14.31 1.65
C MET A 508 -5.21 -12.85 1.97
N MET A 509 -6.10 -11.90 1.62
CA MET A 509 -6.01 -10.52 2.10
C MET A 509 -6.46 -10.41 3.56
N GLU A 510 -7.57 -11.07 3.92
CA GLU A 510 -8.02 -11.20 5.31
C GLU A 510 -6.91 -11.81 6.19
N LYS A 511 -6.32 -12.92 5.72
CA LYS A 511 -5.20 -13.57 6.39
C LYS A 511 -4.01 -12.65 6.57
N LEU A 512 -3.58 -11.95 5.53
CA LEU A 512 -2.45 -11.02 5.61
C LEU A 512 -2.70 -9.92 6.66
N MET A 513 -3.92 -9.38 6.70
CA MET A 513 -4.33 -8.42 7.73
C MET A 513 -4.24 -9.03 9.14
N VAL A 514 -4.78 -10.24 9.34
CA VAL A 514 -4.76 -10.92 10.64
C VAL A 514 -3.34 -11.27 11.09
N ASP A 515 -2.53 -11.86 10.20
CA ASP A 515 -1.15 -12.25 10.49
C ASP A 515 -0.29 -11.01 10.83
N SER A 516 -0.49 -9.90 10.11
CA SER A 516 0.14 -8.61 10.41
C SER A 516 -0.22 -8.09 11.81
N LEU A 517 -1.52 -8.07 12.15
CA LEU A 517 -1.99 -7.67 13.49
C LEU A 517 -1.41 -8.56 14.60
N VAL A 518 -1.30 -9.87 14.36
CA VAL A 518 -0.70 -10.81 15.32
C VAL A 518 0.78 -10.49 15.55
N VAL A 519 1.54 -10.14 14.51
CA VAL A 519 2.94 -9.71 14.67
C VAL A 519 3.02 -8.43 15.50
N TRP A 520 2.22 -7.41 15.20
CA TRP A 520 2.19 -6.17 15.99
C TRP A 520 1.85 -6.42 17.46
N ALA A 521 0.84 -7.24 17.74
CA ALA A 521 0.43 -7.57 19.11
C ALA A 521 1.48 -8.43 19.84
N ARG A 522 2.02 -9.47 19.19
CA ARG A 522 2.93 -10.44 19.81
C ARG A 522 4.36 -9.89 19.92
N ASP A 523 4.89 -9.40 18.81
CA ASP A 523 6.32 -9.12 18.65
C ASP A 523 6.67 -7.65 18.91
N TYR A 524 5.68 -6.76 18.87
CA TYR A 524 5.85 -5.34 19.20
C TYR A 524 5.02 -4.92 20.43
N LYS A 525 4.27 -5.85 21.03
CA LYS A 525 3.45 -5.63 22.23
C LYS A 525 2.47 -4.46 22.10
N ILE A 526 1.94 -4.24 20.89
CA ILE A 526 0.89 -3.26 20.66
C ILE A 526 -0.39 -3.69 21.40
N ASP A 527 -1.00 -2.73 22.08
CA ASP A 527 -2.07 -2.95 23.07
C ASP A 527 -3.48 -2.87 22.50
N GLY A 528 -3.61 -2.37 21.27
CA GLY A 528 -4.85 -2.21 20.53
C GLY A 528 -4.62 -1.57 19.16
N PHE A 529 -5.68 -1.58 18.34
CA PHE A 529 -5.61 -1.11 16.95
C PHE A 529 -6.80 -0.21 16.63
N ARG A 530 -6.53 0.92 15.98
CA ARG A 530 -7.54 1.76 15.32
C ARG A 530 -7.50 1.39 13.84
N PHE A 531 -8.59 0.83 13.32
CA PHE A 531 -8.75 0.58 11.89
C PHE A 531 -9.25 1.84 11.20
N ASP A 532 -8.48 2.33 10.24
CA ASP A 532 -8.82 3.52 9.46
C ASP A 532 -10.09 3.37 8.61
#